data_AF-A0A9D6NZS0-F1
#
_entry.id   AF-A0A9D6NZS0-F1
#
_cell.length_a   1.000
_cell.length_b   1.000
_cell.length_c   1.000
_cell.angle_alpha   90.00
_cell.angle_beta   90.00
_cell.angle_gamma   90.00
#
_symmetry.space_group_name_H-M   'P 1'
#
loop_
_entity.id
_entity.type
_entity.pdbx_description
1 polymer ?
#
loop_
_entity_poly.entity_id
_entity_poly.type
_entity_poly.pdbx_seq_one_letter_code
_entity_poly.pdbx_strand_id
1 'polypeptide(L)'
;MENLQETSLYKNHDFYLSAICLAAGLSLLRLERGQGKFVVFVFSDPQQKAQQIISDHWSHKLKVPSRSIIEAINELKTRLHSGV
;
A
#
# COMPACT_ATOMS: atom_id res chain seq x y z
N MET A 1 5.57 25.18 -15.78
CA MET A 1 6.29 24.32 -14.82
C MET A 1 5.35 24.06 -13.67
N GLU A 2 4.65 22.93 -13.66
CA GLU A 2 3.79 22.52 -12.53
C GLU A 2 4.24 21.12 -12.06
N ASN A 3 5.15 21.10 -11.09
CA ASN A 3 5.49 19.91 -10.31
C ASN A 3 4.46 19.80 -9.18
N LEU A 4 3.35 19.10 -9.42
CA LEU A 4 2.27 18.92 -8.44
C LEU A 4 1.97 17.44 -8.11
N GLN A 5 2.80 16.48 -8.54
CA GLN A 5 2.37 15.06 -8.60
C GLN A 5 2.99 14.07 -7.60
N GLU A 6 4.02 14.43 -6.81
CA GLU A 6 4.63 13.46 -5.87
C GLU A 6 4.01 13.44 -4.46
N THR A 7 3.35 14.52 -4.04
CA THR A 7 2.80 14.66 -2.67
C THR A 7 1.55 13.84 -2.39
N SER A 8 1.01 13.16 -3.41
CA SER A 8 -0.27 12.43 -3.35
C SER A 8 -0.10 10.92 -3.47
N LEU A 9 1.12 10.41 -3.37
CA LEU A 9 1.44 8.99 -3.53
C LEU A 9 2.23 8.47 -2.34
N TYR A 10 1.89 7.27 -1.88
CA TYR A 10 2.68 6.51 -0.94
C TYR A 10 3.28 5.28 -1.64
N LYS A 11 4.58 5.05 -1.46
CA LYS A 11 5.31 3.94 -2.07
C LYS A 11 5.96 3.07 -1.02
N ASN A 12 5.85 1.76 -1.17
CA ASN A 12 6.46 0.80 -0.26
C ASN A 12 6.80 -0.51 -1.00
N HIS A 13 7.83 -1.22 -0.54
CA HIS A 13 8.22 -2.54 -1.06
C HIS A 13 7.93 -3.67 -0.06
N ASP A 14 7.60 -3.34 1.19
CA ASP A 14 7.21 -4.33 2.19
C ASP A 14 5.80 -4.86 1.90
N PHE A 15 5.70 -6.17 1.72
CA PHE A 15 4.45 -6.84 1.36
C PHE A 15 3.36 -6.71 2.45
N TYR A 16 3.71 -6.94 3.72
CA TYR A 16 2.73 -6.95 4.80
C TYR A 16 2.28 -5.55 5.15
N LEU A 17 3.19 -4.58 5.18
CA LEU A 17 2.84 -3.19 5.39
C LEU A 17 1.97 -2.66 4.24
N SER A 18 2.21 -3.09 3.00
CA SER A 18 1.34 -2.78 1.86
C SER A 18 -0.05 -3.42 2.02
N ALA A 19 -0.14 -4.64 2.54
CA ALA A 19 -1.43 -5.28 2.82
C ALA A 19 -2.18 -4.54 3.93
N ILE A 20 -1.49 -4.07 4.97
CA ILE A 20 -2.07 -3.23 6.03
C ILE A 20 -2.59 -1.91 5.46
N CYS A 21 -1.80 -1.23 4.62
CA CYS A 21 -2.24 -0.01 3.96
C CYS A 21 -3.50 -0.21 3.12
N LEU A 22 -3.53 -1.27 2.31
CA LEU A 22 -4.70 -1.63 1.49
C LEU A 22 -5.92 -1.93 2.36
N ALA A 23 -5.76 -2.75 3.39
CA ALA A 23 -6.84 -3.12 4.31
C ALA A 23 -7.35 -1.93 5.13
N ALA A 24 -6.50 -0.94 5.41
CA ALA A 24 -6.85 0.33 6.05
C ALA A 24 -7.49 1.35 5.10
N GLY A 25 -7.69 0.99 3.82
CA GLY A 25 -8.43 1.78 2.84
C GLY A 25 -7.58 2.65 1.91
N LEU A 26 -6.26 2.48 1.86
CA LEU A 26 -5.45 3.11 0.82
C LEU A 26 -5.64 2.39 -0.52
N SER A 27 -5.91 3.15 -1.57
CA SER A 27 -6.13 2.60 -2.91
C SER A 27 -4.79 2.26 -3.59
N LEU A 28 -4.54 0.98 -3.85
CA LEU A 28 -3.39 0.54 -4.64
C LEU A 28 -3.60 0.89 -6.12
N LEU A 29 -2.76 1.79 -6.64
CA LEU A 29 -2.83 2.27 -8.02
C LEU A 29 -2.09 1.35 -8.98
N ARG A 30 -0.87 0.95 -8.64
CA ARG A 30 -0.02 0.12 -9.52
C ARG A 30 1.11 -0.57 -8.76
N LEU A 31 1.73 -1.53 -9.42
CA LEU A 31 3.00 -2.13 -9.04
C LEU A 31 4.10 -1.62 -9.97
N GLU A 32 5.14 -1.03 -9.40
CA GLU A 32 6.35 -0.66 -10.13
C GLU A 32 7.37 -1.81 -9.98
N ARG A 33 7.63 -2.50 -11.09
CA ARG A 33 8.63 -3.58 -11.17
C ARG A 33 9.93 -2.98 -11.70
N GLY A 34 10.95 -2.88 -10.84
CA GLY A 34 12.27 -2.38 -11.21
C GLY A 34 13.18 -3.47 -11.79
N GLN A 35 14.45 -3.15 -11.98
CA GLN A 35 15.47 -4.16 -12.27
C GLN A 35 15.72 -5.00 -11.00
N GLY A 36 15.43 -6.29 -11.05
CA GLY A 36 15.62 -7.24 -9.95
C GLY A 36 14.32 -7.91 -9.50
N LYS A 37 14.34 -8.52 -8.30
CA LYS A 37 13.20 -9.23 -7.70
C LYS A 37 12.29 -8.32 -6.84
N PHE A 38 12.54 -7.02 -6.84
CA PHE A 38 11.82 -6.07 -6.00
C PHE A 38 10.62 -5.48 -6.73
N VAL A 39 9.50 -5.40 -6.01
CA VAL A 39 8.25 -4.78 -6.48
C VAL A 39 7.89 -3.67 -5.51
N VAL A 40 7.57 -2.49 -6.05
CA VAL A 40 7.11 -1.33 -5.26
C VAL A 40 5.60 -1.19 -5.47
N PHE A 41 4.87 -1.21 -4.36
CA PHE A 41 3.43 -0.93 -4.30
C PHE A 41 3.22 0.57 -4.23
N VAL A 42 2.45 1.11 -5.17
CA VAL A 42 2.15 2.55 -5.26
C VAL A 42 0.69 2.79 -4.92
N PHE A 43 0.46 3.47 -3.80
CA PHE A 43 -0.86 3.82 -3.29
C PHE A 43 -1.18 5.30 -3.56
N SER A 44 -2.46 5.59 -3.75
CA SER A 44 -2.98 6.97 -3.69
C SER A 44 -3.03 7.41 -2.24
N ASP A 45 -2.36 8.52 -1.93
CA ASP A 45 -2.36 9.12 -0.59
C ASP A 45 -2.44 10.66 -0.62
N PRO A 46 -3.48 11.26 -1.26
CA PRO A 46 -3.61 12.72 -1.34
C PRO A 46 -3.82 13.40 0.02
N GLN A 47 -4.19 12.62 1.05
CA GLN A 47 -4.45 13.11 2.40
C GLN A 47 -3.31 12.77 3.38
N GLN A 48 -2.18 12.23 2.90
CA GLN A 48 -1.03 11.85 3.72
C GLN A 48 -1.37 10.90 4.89
N LYS A 49 -2.35 10.02 4.68
CA LYS A 49 -2.85 9.05 5.66
C LYS A 49 -1.91 7.87 5.87
N ALA A 50 -1.02 7.57 4.93
CA ALA A 50 -0.15 6.40 5.04
C ALA A 50 0.71 6.46 6.30
N GLN A 51 1.31 7.62 6.63
CA GLN A 51 2.12 7.76 7.84
C GLN A 51 1.32 7.49 9.11
N GLN A 52 0.08 7.97 9.19
CA GLN A 52 -0.80 7.74 10.33
C GLN A 52 -1.15 6.25 10.46
N ILE A 53 -1.52 5.60 9.36
CA ILE A 53 -1.85 4.17 9.33
C ILE A 53 -0.67 3.32 9.82
N ILE A 54 0.54 3.63 9.35
CA ILE A 54 1.77 2.93 9.73
C ILE A 54 2.06 3.13 11.22
N SER A 55 1.97 4.37 11.71
CA SER A 55 2.15 4.69 13.12
C SER A 55 1.14 3.95 14.02
N ASP A 56 -0.13 3.94 13.61
CA ASP A 56 -1.20 3.24 14.34
C ASP A 56 -0.99 1.71 14.30
N HIS A 57 -0.45 1.16 13.22
CA HIS A 57 -0.12 -0.26 13.12
C HIS A 57 0.95 -0.66 14.15
N TRP A 58 2.07 0.07 14.17
CA TRP A 58 3.19 -0.21 15.08
C TRP A 58 2.85 0.07 16.55
N SER A 59 1.92 0.99 16.81
CA SER A 59 1.44 1.27 18.16
C SER A 59 0.23 0.41 18.59
N HIS A 60 -0.15 -0.59 17.78
CA HIS A 60 -1.31 -1.47 18.01
C HIS A 60 -2.66 -0.75 18.15
N LYS A 61 -2.76 0.49 17.64
CA LYS A 61 -3.97 1.31 17.64
C LYS A 61 -4.81 1.12 16.38
N LEU A 62 -4.21 0.67 15.29
CA LEU A 62 -4.90 0.48 14.02
C LEU A 62 -6.02 -0.56 14.17
N LYS A 63 -7.26 -0.15 13.89
CA LYS A 63 -8.43 -1.04 13.90
C LYS A 63 -8.83 -1.35 12.47
N VAL A 64 -8.56 -2.58 12.05
CA VAL A 64 -8.99 -3.12 10.75
C VAL A 64 -9.65 -4.48 11.00
N PRO A 65 -10.78 -4.79 10.34
CA PRO A 65 -11.34 -6.13 10.39
C PRO A 65 -10.32 -7.17 9.91
N SER A 66 -10.15 -8.27 10.64
CA SER A 66 -9.19 -9.31 10.26
C SER A 66 -9.43 -9.86 8.86
N ARG A 67 -10.70 -9.93 8.43
CA ARG A 67 -11.08 -10.33 7.08
C ARG A 67 -10.45 -9.42 6.01
N SER A 68 -10.47 -8.11 6.21
CA SER A 68 -9.92 -7.14 5.27
C SER A 68 -8.41 -7.30 5.09
N ILE A 69 -7.68 -7.73 6.13
CA ILE A 69 -6.25 -8.04 6.03
C ILE A 69 -6.03 -9.27 5.14
N ILE A 70 -6.82 -10.33 5.33
CA ILE A 70 -6.71 -11.55 4.52
C ILE A 70 -7.06 -11.26 3.05
N GLU A 71 -8.11 -10.48 2.81
CA GLU A 71 -8.50 -10.05 1.46
C GLU A 71 -7.39 -9.23 0.80
N ALA A 72 -6.81 -8.26 1.52
CA ALA A 72 -5.69 -7.47 1.03
C ALA A 72 -4.47 -8.34 0.68
N ILE A 73 -4.11 -9.31 1.53
CA ILE A 73 -3.01 -10.24 1.25
C ILE A 73 -3.26 -11.03 -0.04
N ASN A 74 -4.47 -11.55 -0.22
CA ASN A 74 -4.82 -12.32 -1.41
C ASN A 74 -4.85 -11.44 -2.66
N GLU A 75 -5.35 -10.21 -2.56
CA GLU A 75 -5.32 -9.24 -3.64
C GLU A 75 -3.88 -8.91 -4.06
N LEU A 76 -3.00 -8.57 -3.10
CA LEU A 76 -1.61 -8.23 -3.41
C LEU A 76 -0.87 -9.42 -4.03
N LYS A 77 -1.07 -10.64 -3.52
CA LYS A 77 -0.51 -11.87 -4.14
C LYS A 77 -1.01 -12.04 -5.56
N THR A 78 -2.31 -11.80 -5.78
CA THR A 78 -2.91 -11.90 -7.11
C THR A 78 -2.22 -10.92 -8.05
N ARG A 79 -2.15 -9.62 -7.72
CA ARG A 79 -1.49 -8.60 -8.56
C ARG A 79 0.00 -8.88 -8.81
N LEU A 80 0.70 -9.44 -7.81
CA LEU A 80 2.11 -9.84 -7.96
C LEU A 80 2.30 -10.94 -9.00
N HIS A 81 1.38 -11.90 -9.09
CA HIS A 81 1.49 -13.05 -10.00
C HIS A 81 0.75 -12.87 -11.32
N SER A 82 -0.37 -12.15 -11.35
CA SER A 82 -1.17 -11.90 -12.56
C SER A 82 -0.54 -10.86 -13.48
N GLY A 83 0.24 -9.92 -12.92
CA GLY A 83 0.77 -8.78 -13.68
C GLY A 83 -0.28 -7.73 -14.06
N VAL A 84 -1.51 -7.87 -13.54
CA VAL A 84 -2.65 -6.94 -13.71
C VAL A 84 -2.90 -6.20 -12.40
#